data_AF-A0AAD7A625-F1
#
_entry.id   AF-A0AAD7A625-F1
#
_cell.length_a   1.000
_cell.length_b   1.000
_cell.length_c   1.000
_cell.angle_alpha   90.00
_cell.angle_beta   90.00
_cell.angle_gamma   90.00
#
_symmetry.space_group_name_H-M   'P 1'
#
loop_
_entity.id
_entity.type
_entity.pdbx_description
1 polymer ?
#
loop_
_entity_poly.entity_id
_entity_poly.type
_entity_poly.pdbx_seq_one_letter_code
_entity_poly.pdbx_strand_id
1 'polypeptide(L)'
;MSKSRQSRAAAALDRGLLMTQEHSRKAHRIIRKLSEACDKLPSSLFITGVNGRGEHPTFGGGFGNVYRASYDNKPVALKVMRHFSQGSELRDILLKLSREALVWKELHHPHILTFIAIDQDSFPSTLGMVSPWMGHGTVLNYLNVHGRSSVDKLLFEMAQGIQYLHSRNIVHGDLREGYNMPLD
;
A
#
# COMPACT_ATOMS: atom_id res chain seq x y z
N MET A 1 -2.71 -33.30 27.38
CA MET A 1 -3.80 -32.34 27.07
C MET A 1 -3.41 -30.85 27.12
N SER A 2 -2.12 -30.45 27.16
CA SER A 2 -1.75 -29.01 27.27
C SER A 2 -1.14 -28.34 26.03
N LYS A 3 -0.80 -29.08 24.97
CA LYS A 3 -0.15 -28.50 23.77
C LYS A 3 -1.12 -27.85 22.75
N SER A 4 -2.42 -28.19 22.76
CA SER A 4 -3.38 -27.65 21.77
C SER A 4 -3.97 -26.29 22.14
N ARG A 5 -3.85 -25.85 23.41
CA ARG A 5 -4.34 -24.54 23.86
C ARG A 5 -3.35 -23.41 23.57
N GLN A 6 -2.05 -23.67 23.60
CA GLN A 6 -1.02 -22.66 23.31
C GLN A 6 -0.97 -22.27 21.83
N SER A 7 -1.20 -23.20 20.90
CA SER A 7 -1.18 -22.88 19.46
C SER A 7 -2.35 -22.00 19.00
N ARG A 8 -3.52 -22.12 19.65
CA ARG A 8 -4.69 -21.27 19.36
C ARG A 8 -4.53 -19.84 19.88
N ALA A 9 -3.83 -19.64 20.99
CA ALA A 9 -3.57 -18.32 21.55
C ALA A 9 -2.55 -17.53 20.71
N ALA A 10 -1.49 -18.19 20.23
CA ALA A 10 -0.53 -17.60 19.29
C ALA A 10 -1.21 -17.21 17.96
N ALA A 11 -2.05 -18.09 17.40
CA ALA A 11 -2.82 -17.79 16.19
C ALA A 11 -3.86 -16.65 16.37
N ALA A 12 -4.35 -16.42 17.59
CA ALA A 12 -5.26 -15.30 17.90
C ALA A 12 -4.51 -13.96 18.02
N LEU A 13 -3.25 -13.98 18.49
CA LEU A 13 -2.36 -12.82 18.48
C LEU A 13 -1.94 -12.46 17.04
N ASP A 14 -1.60 -13.45 16.21
CA ASP A 14 -1.23 -13.25 14.79
C ASP A 14 -2.38 -12.70 13.94
N ARG A 15 -3.64 -13.03 14.28
CA ARG A 15 -4.83 -12.53 13.57
C ARG A 15 -5.38 -11.20 14.13
N GLY A 16 -4.70 -10.57 15.09
CA GLY A 16 -5.16 -9.32 15.70
C GLY A 16 -6.45 -9.44 16.52
N LEU A 17 -6.92 -10.66 16.83
CA LEU A 17 -8.19 -10.94 17.50
C LEU A 17 -8.21 -10.54 18.99
N LEU A 18 -7.07 -10.12 19.55
CA LEU A 18 -6.91 -9.73 20.96
C LEU A 18 -6.55 -8.24 21.16
N MET A 19 -6.42 -7.47 20.09
CA MET A 19 -6.06 -6.05 20.18
C MET A 19 -7.30 -5.19 19.92
N THR A 20 -7.67 -4.35 20.90
CA THR A 20 -8.65 -3.30 20.65
C THR A 20 -8.12 -2.37 19.56
N GLN A 21 -9.01 -1.64 18.85
CA GLN A 21 -8.57 -0.63 17.88
C GLN A 21 -7.59 0.38 18.52
N GLU A 22 -7.75 0.67 19.80
CA GLU A 22 -6.85 1.56 20.54
C GLU A 22 -5.45 0.95 20.75
N HIS A 23 -5.37 -0.32 21.13
CA HIS A 23 -4.09 -1.01 21.29
C HIS A 23 -3.35 -1.14 19.95
N SER A 24 -4.07 -1.47 18.88
CA SER A 24 -3.50 -1.53 17.53
C SER A 24 -2.94 -0.16 17.08
N ARG A 25 -3.67 0.94 17.33
CA ARG A 25 -3.20 2.32 17.05
C ARG A 25 -1.95 2.69 17.88
N LYS A 26 -1.93 2.33 19.17
CA LYS A 26 -0.78 2.59 20.05
C LYS A 26 0.45 1.80 19.58
N ALA A 27 0.29 0.52 19.25
CA ALA A 27 1.35 -0.32 18.71
C ALA A 27 1.92 0.25 17.42
N HIS A 28 1.07 0.64 16.47
CA HIS A 28 1.54 1.24 15.22
C HIS A 28 2.21 2.59 15.40
N ARG A 29 1.73 3.42 16.31
CA ARG A 29 2.42 4.67 16.65
C ARG A 29 3.83 4.41 17.18
N ILE A 30 4.01 3.37 17.98
CA ILE A 30 5.32 2.97 18.49
C ILE A 30 6.19 2.43 17.35
N ILE A 31 5.67 1.50 16.53
CA ILE A 31 6.40 0.94 15.38
C ILE A 31 6.87 2.05 14.45
N ARG A 32 6.00 3.00 14.10
CA ARG A 32 6.36 4.14 13.25
C ARG A 32 7.47 4.99 13.88
N LYS A 33 7.37 5.33 15.16
CA LYS A 33 8.41 6.09 15.87
C LYS A 33 9.74 5.35 15.94
N LEU A 34 9.70 4.03 16.17
CA LEU A 34 10.90 3.20 16.19
C LEU A 34 11.53 3.12 14.80
N SER A 35 10.71 2.94 13.75
CA SER A 35 11.21 2.93 12.38
C SER A 35 11.85 4.26 11.97
N GLU A 36 11.27 5.38 12.39
CA GLU A 36 11.84 6.72 12.17
C GLU A 36 13.12 6.96 12.98
N ALA A 37 13.20 6.43 14.21
CA ALA A 37 14.37 6.61 15.06
C ALA A 37 15.54 5.71 14.66
N CYS A 38 15.26 4.51 14.14
CA CYS A 38 16.27 3.51 13.81
C CYS A 38 16.59 3.45 12.31
N ASP A 39 15.94 4.25 11.46
CA ASP A 39 15.99 4.16 10.00
C ASP A 39 15.78 2.71 9.50
N LYS A 40 14.88 1.97 10.15
CA LYS A 40 14.63 0.54 9.90
C LYS A 40 13.15 0.21 9.90
N LEU A 41 12.69 -0.43 8.83
CA LEU A 41 11.34 -0.96 8.75
C LEU A 41 11.24 -2.36 9.38
N PRO A 42 10.07 -2.76 9.92
CA PRO A 42 9.85 -4.14 10.35
C PRO A 42 10.06 -5.10 9.19
N SER A 43 10.79 -6.20 9.43
CA SER A 43 11.04 -7.23 8.42
C SER A 43 9.75 -7.83 7.84
N SER A 44 8.66 -7.82 8.62
CA SER A 44 7.33 -8.25 8.17
C SER A 44 6.71 -7.40 7.06
N LEU A 45 7.28 -6.23 6.76
CA LEU A 45 6.86 -5.43 5.60
C LEU A 45 7.52 -5.90 4.30
N PHE A 46 8.60 -6.67 4.35
CA PHE A 46 9.36 -7.05 3.17
C PHE A 46 8.93 -8.42 2.66
N ILE A 47 8.91 -8.56 1.33
CA ILE A 47 8.73 -9.84 0.63
C ILE A 47 9.86 -10.03 -0.38
N THR A 48 10.05 -11.29 -0.76
CA THR A 48 10.95 -11.69 -1.85
C THR A 48 10.14 -12.47 -2.89
N GLY A 49 10.69 -12.60 -4.10
CA GLY A 49 10.07 -13.42 -5.15
C GLY A 49 9.07 -12.69 -6.05
N VAL A 50 9.01 -11.35 -5.98
CA VAL A 50 8.37 -10.55 -7.03
C VAL A 50 9.15 -10.74 -8.33
N ASN A 51 8.45 -11.08 -9.41
CA ASN A 51 9.07 -11.42 -10.69
C ASN A 51 8.20 -10.97 -11.88
N GLY A 52 8.68 -11.21 -13.11
CA GLY A 52 7.90 -10.94 -14.32
C GLY A 52 7.63 -9.45 -14.57
N ARG A 53 8.42 -8.55 -13.97
CA ARG A 53 8.34 -7.11 -14.21
C ARG A 53 8.84 -6.81 -15.63
N GLY A 54 8.08 -6.02 -16.39
CA GLY A 54 8.54 -5.48 -17.68
C GLY A 54 9.71 -4.50 -17.53
N GLU A 55 10.44 -4.27 -18.62
CA GLU A 55 11.54 -3.29 -18.68
C GLU A 55 11.03 -1.85 -18.51
N HIS A 56 9.88 -1.56 -19.10
CA HIS A 56 9.24 -0.24 -19.06
C HIS A 56 8.07 -0.21 -18.07
N PRO A 57 7.83 0.96 -17.43
CA PRO A 57 6.69 1.12 -16.55
C PRO A 57 5.39 1.06 -17.35
N THR A 58 4.36 0.44 -16.76
CA THR A 58 3.01 0.43 -17.33
C THR A 58 2.34 1.79 -17.17
N PHE A 59 2.61 2.47 -16.05
CA PHE A 59 2.18 3.85 -15.81
C PHE A 59 3.34 4.66 -15.24
N GLY A 60 3.47 5.91 -15.68
CA GLY A 60 4.43 6.86 -15.15
C GLY A 60 3.76 8.20 -14.85
N GLY A 61 4.05 8.78 -13.68
CA GLY A 61 3.51 10.08 -13.27
C GLY A 61 4.42 10.80 -12.28
N GLY A 62 3.96 11.95 -11.77
CA GLY A 62 4.74 12.79 -10.85
C GLY A 62 5.16 12.09 -9.55
N PHE A 63 4.40 11.07 -9.12
CA PHE A 63 4.64 10.31 -7.88
C PHE A 63 5.52 9.08 -8.06
N GLY A 64 5.87 8.71 -9.29
CA GLY A 64 6.68 7.52 -9.55
C GLY A 64 6.27 6.74 -10.79
N ASN A 65 6.84 5.55 -10.89
CA ASN A 65 6.57 4.57 -11.93
C ASN A 65 5.83 3.38 -11.32
N VAL A 66 4.85 2.84 -12.04
CA VAL A 66 4.15 1.61 -11.68
C VAL A 66 4.41 0.57 -12.74
N TYR A 67 4.89 -0.59 -12.31
CA TYR A 67 5.15 -1.74 -13.16
C TYR A 67 4.15 -2.84 -12.84
N ARG A 68 3.64 -3.50 -13.88
CA ARG A 68 2.97 -4.78 -13.69
C ARG A 68 4.02 -5.87 -13.44
N ALA A 69 3.78 -6.71 -12.44
CA ALA A 69 4.64 -7.83 -12.07
C ALA A 69 3.77 -9.01 -11.57
N SER A 70 4.42 -10.08 -11.12
CA SER A 70 3.81 -11.27 -10.53
C SER A 70 4.37 -11.54 -9.15
N TYR A 71 3.51 -11.89 -8.21
CA TYR A 71 3.88 -12.38 -6.88
C TYR A 71 2.96 -13.54 -6.52
N ASP A 72 3.53 -14.69 -6.20
CA ASP A 72 2.79 -15.90 -5.84
C ASP A 72 1.74 -16.30 -6.91
N ASN A 73 2.14 -16.19 -8.19
CA ASN A 73 1.31 -16.39 -9.39
C ASN A 73 0.11 -15.45 -9.54
N LYS A 74 0.08 -14.33 -8.80
CA LYS A 74 -0.96 -13.31 -8.91
C LYS A 74 -0.40 -12.02 -9.51
N PRO A 75 -1.16 -11.34 -10.38
CA PRO A 75 -0.72 -10.07 -10.92
C PRO A 75 -0.68 -9.00 -9.83
N VAL A 76 0.43 -8.29 -9.73
CA VAL A 76 0.66 -7.21 -8.76
C VAL A 76 1.13 -5.94 -9.45
N ALA A 77 0.85 -4.80 -8.81
CA ALA A 77 1.42 -3.51 -9.13
C ALA A 77 2.64 -3.26 -8.23
N LEU A 78 3.77 -2.94 -8.85
CA LEU A 78 5.01 -2.55 -8.20
C LEU A 78 5.24 -1.05 -8.43
N LYS A 79 4.96 -0.24 -7.41
CA LYS A 79 5.12 1.23 -7.44
C LYS A 79 6.49 1.62 -6.90
N VAL A 80 7.23 2.39 -7.68
CA VAL A 80 8.57 2.87 -7.36
C VAL A 80 8.61 4.39 -7.46
N MET A 81 9.01 5.06 -6.38
CA MET A 81 9.19 6.51 -6.39
C MET A 81 10.42 6.89 -7.22
N ARG A 82 10.28 7.91 -8.06
CA ARG A 82 11.40 8.44 -8.85
C ARG A 82 12.38 9.18 -7.93
N HIS A 83 13.66 8.93 -8.14
CA HIS A 83 14.72 9.77 -7.61
C HIS A 83 14.83 11.02 -8.47
N PHE A 84 14.36 12.17 -7.98
CA PHE A 84 14.62 13.44 -8.66
C PHE A 84 16.04 13.86 -8.32
N SER A 85 16.93 13.80 -9.30
CA SER A 85 18.37 14.03 -9.18
C SER A 85 18.78 15.44 -8.69
N GLN A 86 17.81 16.31 -8.38
CA GLN A 86 18.04 17.64 -7.83
C GLN A 86 17.37 17.76 -6.46
N GLY A 87 18.09 17.41 -5.40
CA GLY A 87 17.83 17.90 -4.05
C GLY A 87 17.15 16.96 -3.05
N SER A 88 16.65 15.78 -3.43
CA SER A 88 16.19 14.78 -2.45
C SER A 88 17.24 13.69 -2.25
N GLU A 89 17.75 13.54 -1.03
CA GLU A 89 18.63 12.41 -0.71
C GLU A 89 17.83 11.09 -0.80
N LEU A 90 18.47 10.01 -1.26
CA LEU A 90 17.88 8.66 -1.28
C LEU A 90 17.26 8.30 0.07
N ARG A 91 17.89 8.73 1.17
CA ARG A 91 17.39 8.56 2.54
C ARG A 91 16.01 9.19 2.75
N ASP A 92 15.76 10.40 2.23
CA ASP A 92 14.46 11.07 2.38
C ASP A 92 13.35 10.35 1.62
N ILE A 93 13.67 9.82 0.43
CA ILE A 93 12.74 9.02 -0.37
C ILE A 93 12.39 7.74 0.39
N LEU A 94 13.39 7.04 0.92
CA LEU A 94 13.20 5.83 1.71
C LEU A 94 12.38 6.11 2.98
N LEU A 95 12.61 7.22 3.66
CA LEU A 95 11.82 7.62 4.84
C LEU A 95 10.36 7.92 4.49
N LYS A 96 10.10 8.61 3.37
CA LYS A 96 8.74 8.88 2.88
C LYS A 96 8.03 7.58 2.51
N LEU A 97 8.67 6.72 1.71
CA LEU A 97 8.17 5.38 1.36
C LEU A 97 7.86 4.55 2.60
N SER A 98 8.76 4.56 3.58
CA SER A 98 8.60 3.83 4.85
C SER A 98 7.37 4.29 5.63
N ARG A 99 7.16 5.61 5.72
CA ARG A 99 5.98 6.19 6.37
C ARG A 99 4.69 5.82 5.63
N GLU A 100 4.70 5.91 4.30
CA GLU A 100 3.55 5.53 3.47
C GLU A 100 3.22 4.04 3.64
N ALA A 101 4.21 3.16 3.54
CA ALA A 101 4.01 1.72 3.67
C ALA A 101 3.45 1.31 5.04
N LEU A 102 3.96 1.91 6.12
CA LEU A 102 3.48 1.64 7.49
C LEU A 102 2.03 2.06 7.68
N VAL A 103 1.65 3.26 7.21
CA VAL A 103 0.27 3.73 7.29
C VAL A 103 -0.63 2.88 6.41
N TRP A 104 -0.21 2.60 5.18
CA TRP A 104 -1.00 1.88 4.20
C TRP A 104 -1.25 0.43 4.63
N LYS A 105 -0.27 -0.23 5.28
CA LYS A 105 -0.42 -1.60 5.82
C LYS A 105 -1.56 -1.72 6.84
N GLU A 106 -1.92 -0.64 7.53
CA GLU A 106 -3.01 -0.64 8.51
C GLU A 106 -4.40 -0.49 7.91
N LEU A 107 -4.49 -0.04 6.67
CA LEU A 107 -5.77 0.31 6.06
C LEU A 107 -6.47 -0.94 5.55
N HIS A 108 -7.68 -1.17 6.08
CA HIS A 108 -8.51 -2.31 5.72
C HIS A 108 -9.93 -1.80 5.47
N HIS A 109 -10.26 -1.57 4.21
CA HIS A 109 -11.55 -1.08 3.77
C HIS A 109 -11.79 -1.49 2.30
N PRO A 110 -13.00 -1.90 1.88
CA PRO A 110 -13.28 -2.34 0.51
C PRO A 110 -12.95 -1.30 -0.57
N HIS A 111 -13.01 -0.01 -0.23
CA HIS A 111 -12.72 1.10 -1.15
C HIS A 111 -11.36 1.76 -0.90
N ILE A 112 -10.42 1.01 -0.30
CA ILE A 112 -9.02 1.40 -0.21
C ILE A 112 -8.19 0.24 -0.75
N LEU A 113 -7.31 0.53 -1.71
CA LEU A 113 -6.43 -0.49 -2.29
C LEU A 113 -5.60 -1.14 -1.19
N THR A 114 -5.52 -2.48 -1.19
CA THR A 114 -4.74 -3.22 -0.20
C THR A 114 -3.24 -3.08 -0.46
N PHE A 115 -2.48 -2.78 0.59
CA PHE A 115 -1.02 -2.88 0.56
C PHE A 115 -0.55 -4.29 0.92
N ILE A 116 0.26 -4.89 0.05
CA ILE A 116 0.81 -6.23 0.26
C ILE A 116 2.08 -6.11 1.12
N ALA A 117 3.13 -5.52 0.54
CA ALA A 117 4.46 -5.50 1.12
C ALA A 117 5.41 -4.56 0.33
N ILE A 118 6.66 -4.51 0.77
CA ILE A 118 7.79 -3.85 0.13
C ILE A 118 8.65 -4.90 -0.56
N ASP A 119 9.00 -4.61 -1.80
CA ASP A 119 10.00 -5.31 -2.58
C ASP A 119 11.31 -4.50 -2.56
N GLN A 120 12.42 -5.17 -2.28
CA GLN A 120 13.77 -4.58 -2.29
C GLN A 120 14.66 -5.18 -3.37
N ASP A 121 14.19 -6.22 -4.07
CA ASP A 121 15.01 -7.03 -4.95
C ASP A 121 14.85 -6.62 -6.42
N SER A 122 13.68 -6.09 -6.82
CA SER A 122 13.45 -5.75 -8.23
C SER A 122 14.24 -4.52 -8.69
N PHE A 123 14.59 -3.62 -7.77
CA PHE A 123 15.30 -2.37 -8.09
C PHE A 123 16.51 -2.16 -7.17
N PRO A 124 17.75 -2.15 -7.70
CA PRO A 124 18.96 -2.07 -6.87
C PRO A 124 19.11 -0.77 -6.05
N SER A 125 18.50 0.33 -6.50
CA SER A 125 18.73 1.67 -5.95
C SER A 125 17.53 2.25 -5.21
N THR A 126 16.45 1.48 -5.02
CA THR A 126 15.22 1.98 -4.39
C THR A 126 14.31 0.82 -3.97
N LEU A 127 13.30 1.13 -3.14
CA LEU A 127 12.28 0.17 -2.72
C LEU A 127 11.04 0.28 -3.61
N GLY A 128 10.40 -0.85 -3.86
CA GLY A 128 9.11 -0.95 -4.52
C GLY A 128 7.98 -1.27 -3.54
N MET A 129 6.85 -0.61 -3.68
CA MET A 129 5.62 -0.92 -2.95
C MET A 129 4.75 -1.85 -3.77
N VAL A 130 4.31 -2.95 -3.17
CA VAL A 130 3.55 -4.02 -3.83
C VAL A 130 2.08 -3.96 -3.40
N SER A 131 1.18 -3.99 -4.38
CA SER A 131 -0.28 -4.03 -4.20
C SER A 131 -0.91 -4.92 -5.30
N PRO A 132 -2.18 -5.34 -5.19
CA PRO A 132 -2.85 -6.04 -6.26
C PRO A 132 -2.82 -5.23 -7.58
N TRP A 133 -2.68 -5.92 -8.70
CA TRP A 133 -2.85 -5.28 -10.00
C TRP A 133 -4.34 -5.02 -10.25
N MET A 134 -4.67 -3.80 -10.65
CA MET A 134 -6.03 -3.34 -10.87
C MET A 134 -6.25 -3.22 -12.38
N GLY A 135 -6.98 -4.17 -12.96
CA GLY A 135 -7.02 -4.44 -14.40
C GLY A 135 -7.70 -3.35 -15.22
N HIS A 136 -8.69 -2.69 -14.63
CA HIS A 136 -9.45 -1.61 -15.26
C HIS A 136 -8.78 -0.24 -15.22
N GLY A 137 -7.57 -0.15 -14.64
CA GLY A 137 -6.80 1.09 -14.60
C GLY A 137 -7.47 2.12 -13.68
N THR A 138 -7.39 3.40 -14.03
CA THR A 138 -7.92 4.48 -13.18
C THR A 138 -9.41 4.71 -13.41
N VAL A 139 -10.11 5.34 -12.46
CA VAL A 139 -11.51 5.79 -12.64
C VAL A 139 -11.68 6.57 -13.94
N LEU A 140 -10.73 7.44 -14.29
CA LEU A 140 -10.80 8.22 -15.52
C LEU A 140 -10.69 7.33 -16.77
N ASN A 141 -9.76 6.37 -16.77
CA ASN A 141 -9.66 5.39 -17.86
C ASN A 141 -10.95 4.57 -17.99
N TYR A 142 -11.49 4.11 -16.87
CA TYR A 142 -12.71 3.31 -16.86
C TYR A 142 -13.91 4.07 -17.43
N LEU A 143 -14.13 5.32 -16.99
CA LEU A 143 -15.23 6.15 -17.46
C LEU A 143 -15.11 6.55 -18.93
N ASN A 144 -13.89 6.72 -19.43
CA ASN A 144 -13.67 6.98 -20.86
C ASN A 144 -14.05 5.78 -21.74
N VAL A 145 -13.90 4.56 -21.22
CA VAL A 145 -14.22 3.32 -21.96
C VAL A 145 -15.69 2.91 -21.79
N HIS A 146 -16.24 3.02 -20.57
CA HIS A 146 -17.56 2.48 -20.22
C HIS A 146 -18.67 3.54 -20.12
N GLY A 147 -18.33 4.82 -20.34
CA GLY A 147 -19.25 5.94 -20.20
C GLY A 147 -19.44 6.38 -18.74
N ARG A 148 -20.34 7.35 -18.55
CA ARG A 148 -20.52 8.07 -17.27
C ARG A 148 -21.66 7.54 -16.39
N SER A 149 -22.32 6.45 -16.77
CA SER A 149 -23.45 5.89 -16.03
C SER A 149 -23.09 5.39 -14.62
N SER A 150 -21.81 5.09 -14.38
CA SER A 150 -21.29 4.61 -13.10
C SER A 150 -20.69 5.70 -12.21
N VAL A 151 -20.68 6.97 -12.64
CA VAL A 151 -20.00 8.07 -11.92
C VAL A 151 -20.51 8.20 -10.49
N ASP A 152 -21.82 8.21 -10.28
CA ASP A 152 -22.40 8.39 -8.95
C ASP A 152 -22.00 7.26 -7.99
N LYS A 153 -22.00 6.01 -8.51
CA LYS A 153 -21.54 4.84 -7.75
C LYS A 153 -20.07 4.97 -7.37
N LEU A 154 -19.21 5.30 -8.33
CA LEU A 154 -17.78 5.44 -8.09
C LEU A 154 -17.51 6.56 -7.08
N LEU A 155 -18.14 7.73 -7.22
CA LEU A 155 -18.02 8.83 -6.26
C LEU A 155 -18.47 8.43 -4.86
N PHE A 156 -19.53 7.63 -4.73
CA PHE A 156 -20.00 7.13 -3.44
C PHE A 156 -18.99 6.18 -2.80
N GLU A 157 -18.48 5.21 -3.54
CA GLU A 157 -17.46 4.26 -3.07
C GLU A 157 -16.18 5.00 -2.64
N MET A 158 -15.77 6.00 -3.40
CA MET A 158 -14.66 6.89 -3.04
C MET A 158 -14.91 7.63 -1.73
N ALA A 159 -16.09 8.24 -1.58
CA ALA A 159 -16.46 8.97 -0.37
C ALA A 159 -16.43 8.06 0.86
N GLN A 160 -16.83 6.79 0.72
CA GLN A 160 -16.72 5.79 1.79
C GLN A 160 -15.26 5.51 2.16
N GLY A 161 -14.38 5.36 1.16
CA GLY A 161 -12.94 5.22 1.39
C GLY A 161 -12.34 6.42 2.16
N ILE A 162 -12.72 7.64 1.77
CA ILE A 162 -12.27 8.87 2.45
C ILE A 162 -12.84 8.99 3.86
N GLN A 163 -14.12 8.67 4.05
CA GLN A 163 -14.75 8.63 5.36
C GLN A 163 -13.99 7.67 6.29
N TYR A 164 -13.60 6.49 5.78
CA TYR A 164 -12.79 5.56 6.55
C TYR A 164 -11.44 6.16 6.94
N LEU A 165 -10.69 6.77 6.01
CA LEU A 165 -9.41 7.43 6.32
C LEU A 165 -9.58 8.48 7.41
N HIS A 166 -10.61 9.31 7.30
CA HIS A 166 -10.90 10.34 8.29
C HIS A 166 -11.25 9.76 9.66
N SER A 167 -11.98 8.64 9.73
CA SER A 167 -12.23 7.91 10.99
C SER A 167 -10.96 7.37 11.66
N ARG A 168 -9.87 7.29 10.89
CA ARG A 168 -8.52 6.89 11.34
C ARG A 168 -7.59 8.09 11.57
N ASN A 169 -8.09 9.33 11.48
CA ASN A 169 -7.30 10.57 11.52
C ASN A 169 -6.20 10.65 10.45
N ILE A 170 -6.48 10.10 9.27
CA ILE A 170 -5.57 10.11 8.12
C ILE A 170 -6.17 11.02 7.05
N VAL A 171 -5.39 12.00 6.61
CA VAL A 171 -5.70 12.81 5.42
C VAL A 171 -4.89 12.22 4.28
N HIS A 172 -5.54 11.82 3.17
CA HIS A 172 -4.83 11.22 2.04
C HIS A 172 -3.78 12.16 1.43
N GLY A 173 -4.03 13.48 1.44
CA GLY A 173 -3.06 14.51 1.06
C GLY A 173 -2.79 14.65 -0.45
N ASP A 174 -3.29 13.73 -1.27
CA ASP A 174 -3.16 13.76 -2.72
C ASP A 174 -4.29 12.98 -3.40
N LEU A 175 -5.53 13.46 -3.27
CA LEU A 175 -6.66 12.93 -4.03
C LEU A 175 -6.78 13.77 -5.30
N ARG A 176 -6.05 13.40 -6.34
CA ARG A 176 -6.16 14.05 -7.65
C ARG A 176 -6.83 13.13 -8.68
N GLU A 177 -7.86 13.69 -9.32
CA GLU A 177 -8.36 13.34 -10.65
C GLU A 177 -8.49 11.85 -11.01
N GLY A 178 -9.04 11.00 -10.13
CA GLY A 178 -9.33 9.59 -10.49
C GLY A 178 -8.10 8.68 -10.66
N TYR A 179 -6.89 9.25 -10.81
CA TYR A 179 -5.65 8.52 -11.06
C TYR A 179 -5.20 7.65 -9.88
N ASN A 180 -5.50 8.11 -8.66
CA ASN A 180 -5.15 7.40 -7.43
C ASN A 180 -6.22 6.37 -7.02
N MET A 181 -7.22 6.11 -7.87
CA MET A 181 -8.30 5.15 -7.64
C MET A 181 -8.29 4.10 -8.73
N PRO A 182 -7.43 3.10 -8.57
CA PRO A 182 -7.36 2.01 -9.51
C PRO A 182 -8.54 1.06 -9.29
N LEU A 183 -9.10 0.54 -10.39
CA LEU A 183 -10.26 -0.35 -10.43
C LEU A 183 -9.82 -1.75 -10.88
N ASP A 184 -10.30 -2.78 -10.18
CA ASP A 184 -10.00 -4.18 -10.47
C ASP A 184 -10.68 -4.61 -11.76
#